data_AF-U5QE83-F1
#
_entry.id   AF-U5QE83-F1
#
_cell.length_a   1.000
_cell.length_b   1.000
_cell.length_c   1.000
_cell.angle_alpha   90.00
_cell.angle_beta   90.00
_cell.angle_gamma   90.00
#
_symmetry.space_group_name_H-M   'P 1'
#
loop_
_entity.id
_entity.type
_entity.pdbx_description
1 polymer ?
#
loop_
_entity_poly.entity_id
_entity_poly.type
_entity_poly.pdbx_seq_one_letter_code
_entity_poly.pdbx_strand_id
1 'polypeptide(L)'
;MQEDRVRRSVPFVLLAFYIAVLPVRAQSVEQTRIASLSARLSDPDVRSRQQAVTALKYMGAAAKEALPALQNAIERDPDMNVRMGAVRAVGNLKAAAREAVPSLVFALRDNQACLRQVAAMALGLIGPDARGASAALMALRQDSDPLVRHSAEDAIARIGGH
;
A
#
# COMPACT_ATOMS: atom_id res chain seq x y z
N MET A 1 -49.62 4.49 -44.85
CA MET A 1 -49.32 3.06 -44.55
C MET A 1 -48.22 2.64 -45.49
N GLN A 2 -47.03 2.21 -45.11
CA GLN A 2 -46.34 2.00 -43.84
C GLN A 2 -44.84 2.15 -44.22
N GLU A 3 -44.06 2.93 -43.47
CA GLU A 3 -42.99 2.39 -42.62
C GLU A 3 -42.21 1.24 -43.27
N ASP A 4 -41.03 1.51 -43.84
CA ASP A 4 -39.85 0.64 -43.69
C ASP A 4 -38.57 1.24 -44.30
N ARG A 5 -38.43 2.57 -44.14
CA ARG A 5 -37.13 3.22 -44.26
C ARG A 5 -36.45 3.03 -42.90
N VAL A 6 -35.19 2.59 -42.88
CA VAL A 6 -34.33 2.41 -41.68
C VAL A 6 -34.35 1.01 -41.04
N ARG A 7 -34.03 -0.04 -41.82
CA ARG A 7 -33.31 -1.21 -41.29
C ARG A 7 -31.91 -1.27 -41.91
N ARG A 8 -31.09 -0.27 -41.56
CA ARG A 8 -29.65 -0.29 -41.85
C ARG A 8 -29.03 -1.36 -40.94
N SER A 9 -28.58 -2.45 -41.56
CA SER A 9 -27.67 -3.43 -40.97
C SER A 9 -26.45 -2.71 -40.39
N VAL A 10 -26.43 -2.53 -39.08
CA VAL A 10 -25.20 -2.17 -38.36
C VAL A 10 -24.48 -3.49 -38.07
N PRO A 11 -23.29 -3.74 -38.65
CA PRO A 11 -22.61 -5.01 -38.43
C PRO A 11 -22.18 -5.12 -36.96
N PHE A 12 -22.51 -6.26 -36.33
CA PHE A 12 -22.23 -6.62 -34.93
C PHE A 12 -20.76 -6.45 -34.49
N VAL A 13 -19.83 -6.30 -35.45
CA VAL A 13 -18.39 -6.14 -35.20
C VAL A 13 -18.05 -4.82 -34.48
N LEU A 14 -18.85 -3.75 -34.67
CA LEU A 14 -18.59 -2.45 -34.04
C LEU A 14 -18.96 -2.42 -32.54
N LEU A 15 -19.83 -3.32 -32.07
CA LEU A 15 -20.21 -3.39 -30.66
C LEU A 15 -19.10 -4.06 -29.81
N ALA A 16 -18.38 -5.03 -30.37
CA ALA A 16 -17.27 -5.71 -29.69
C ALA A 16 -16.04 -4.80 -29.51
N PHE A 17 -15.78 -3.88 -30.45
CA PHE A 17 -14.67 -2.92 -30.34
C PHE A 17 -14.92 -1.83 -29.29
N TYR A 18 -16.18 -1.47 -29.04
CA TYR A 18 -16.54 -0.40 -28.11
C TYR A 18 -16.42 -0.80 -26.63
N ILE A 19 -16.58 -2.09 -26.33
CA ILE A 19 -16.45 -2.62 -24.96
C ILE A 19 -14.97 -2.80 -24.55
N ALA A 20 -14.04 -2.88 -25.52
CA ALA A 20 -12.62 -3.12 -25.25
C ALA A 20 -11.76 -1.84 -25.03
N VAL A 21 -12.23 -0.65 -25.43
CA VAL A 21 -11.45 0.61 -25.34
C VAL A 21 -11.66 1.38 -24.04
N LEU A 22 -12.76 1.11 -23.32
CA LEU A 22 -13.08 1.77 -22.04
C LEU A 22 -12.25 1.31 -20.82
N PRO A 23 -11.82 0.03 -20.66
CA PRO A 23 -11.01 -0.33 -19.49
C PRO A 23 -9.57 0.21 -19.53
N VAL A 24 -8.98 0.44 -20.71
CA VAL A 24 -7.58 0.88 -20.85
C VAL A 24 -7.36 2.33 -20.40
N ARG A 25 -8.33 3.23 -20.64
CA ARG A 25 -8.21 4.66 -20.29
C ARG A 25 -8.33 4.95 -18.80
N ALA A 26 -9.10 4.16 -18.04
CA ALA A 26 -9.24 4.36 -16.60
C ALA A 26 -7.97 3.92 -15.86
N GLN A 27 -7.39 2.79 -16.29
CA GLN A 27 -6.19 2.22 -15.69
C GLN A 27 -4.95 3.11 -15.90
N SER A 28 -4.87 3.81 -17.04
CA SER A 28 -3.78 4.76 -17.30
C SER A 28 -3.83 6.02 -16.42
N VAL A 29 -5.02 6.53 -16.07
CA VAL A 29 -5.16 7.68 -15.17
C VAL A 29 -4.81 7.30 -13.74
N GLU A 30 -5.27 6.14 -13.26
CA GLU A 30 -4.92 5.66 -11.93
C GLU A 30 -3.42 5.38 -11.78
N GLN A 31 -2.80 4.75 -12.80
CA GLN A 31 -1.36 4.55 -12.84
C GLN A 31 -0.57 5.87 -12.85
N THR A 32 -1.06 6.87 -13.60
CA THR A 32 -0.45 8.21 -13.63
C THR A 32 -0.57 8.90 -12.27
N ARG A 33 -1.69 8.72 -11.58
CA ARG A 33 -1.89 9.24 -10.22
C ARG A 33 -0.93 8.57 -9.23
N ILE A 34 -0.78 7.25 -9.27
CA ILE A 34 0.16 6.53 -8.40
C ILE A 34 1.58 7.01 -8.67
N ALA A 35 2.00 7.10 -9.93
CA ALA A 35 3.32 7.59 -10.30
C ALA A 35 3.57 9.03 -9.78
N SER A 36 2.59 9.92 -9.95
CA SER A 36 2.68 11.29 -9.44
C SER A 36 2.76 11.34 -7.91
N LEU A 37 1.96 10.56 -7.20
CA LEU A 37 2.00 10.49 -5.74
C LEU A 37 3.33 9.90 -5.23
N SER A 38 3.85 8.86 -5.89
CA SER A 38 5.15 8.28 -5.59
C SER A 38 6.27 9.30 -5.73
N ALA A 39 6.26 10.11 -6.80
CA ALA A 39 7.25 11.18 -6.99
C ALA A 39 7.17 12.24 -5.87
N ARG A 40 5.95 12.58 -5.42
CA ARG A 40 5.74 13.53 -4.32
C ARG A 40 6.25 13.04 -2.96
N LEU A 41 6.57 11.75 -2.80
CA LEU A 41 7.23 11.27 -1.58
C LEU A 41 8.68 11.73 -1.45
N SER A 42 9.26 12.35 -2.49
CA SER A 42 10.60 12.97 -2.44
C SER A 42 10.54 14.50 -2.49
N ASP A 43 9.35 15.10 -2.34
CA ASP A 43 9.16 16.54 -2.38
C ASP A 43 9.86 17.23 -1.19
N PRO A 44 10.58 18.35 -1.41
CA PRO A 44 11.16 19.13 -0.31
C PRO A 44 10.13 19.56 0.74
N ASP A 45 8.89 19.85 0.33
CA ASP A 45 7.81 20.21 1.24
C ASP A 45 7.25 18.97 1.96
N VAL A 46 7.41 18.96 3.28
CA VAL A 46 6.87 17.91 4.16
C VAL A 46 5.36 17.76 4.02
N ARG A 47 4.60 18.84 3.78
CA ARG A 47 3.15 18.75 3.61
C ARG A 47 2.79 18.01 2.33
N SER A 48 3.53 18.26 1.25
CA SER A 48 3.38 17.52 0.00
C SER A 48 3.61 16.02 0.18
N ARG A 49 4.67 15.64 0.90
CA ARG A 49 4.97 14.24 1.23
C ARG A 49 3.90 13.58 2.10
N GLN A 50 3.43 14.29 3.14
CA GLN A 50 2.37 13.80 4.04
C GLN A 50 1.04 13.58 3.30
N GLN A 51 0.69 14.48 2.38
CA GLN A 51 -0.48 14.30 1.51
C GLN A 51 -0.30 13.08 0.59
N ALA A 52 0.89 12.87 0.05
CA ALA A 52 1.18 11.75 -0.82
C ALA A 52 1.03 10.39 -0.10
N VAL A 53 1.66 10.22 1.08
CA VAL A 53 1.48 8.96 1.87
C VAL A 53 0.03 8.77 2.29
N THR A 54 -0.68 9.85 2.62
CA THR A 54 -2.09 9.77 3.02
C THR A 54 -2.96 9.29 1.87
N ALA A 55 -2.76 9.83 0.67
CA ALA A 55 -3.48 9.42 -0.53
C ALA A 55 -3.18 7.94 -0.86
N LEU A 56 -1.90 7.55 -0.91
CA LEU A 56 -1.49 6.17 -1.20
C LEU A 56 -2.07 5.17 -0.19
N LYS A 57 -2.10 5.54 1.10
CA LYS A 57 -2.74 4.73 2.15
C LYS A 57 -4.22 4.46 1.87
N TYR A 58 -4.98 5.46 1.40
CA TYR A 58 -6.41 5.31 1.11
C TYR A 58 -6.70 4.60 -0.21
N MET A 59 -5.74 4.52 -1.12
CA MET A 59 -5.86 3.71 -2.34
C MET A 59 -5.81 2.20 -2.05
N GLY A 60 -5.24 1.79 -0.91
CA GLY A 60 -5.12 0.38 -0.55
C GLY A 60 -4.34 -0.40 -1.61
N ALA A 61 -4.78 -1.62 -1.93
CA ALA A 61 -4.07 -2.52 -2.85
C ALA A 61 -3.75 -1.93 -4.23
N ALA A 62 -4.50 -0.93 -4.71
CA ALA A 62 -4.20 -0.24 -5.97
C ALA A 62 -2.85 0.49 -5.94
N ALA A 63 -2.37 0.91 -4.77
CA ALA A 63 -1.09 1.61 -4.60
C ALA A 63 0.14 0.68 -4.61
N LYS A 64 0.03 -0.59 -5.01
CA LYS A 64 1.16 -1.54 -5.05
C LYS A 64 2.35 -0.98 -5.84
N GLU A 65 2.09 -0.28 -6.94
CA GLU A 65 3.14 0.29 -7.79
C GLU A 65 3.94 1.42 -7.10
N ALA A 66 3.46 1.95 -5.97
CA ALA A 66 4.20 2.89 -5.14
C ALA A 66 5.15 2.23 -4.12
N LEU A 67 5.21 0.89 -4.07
CA LEU A 67 5.93 0.17 -3.03
C LEU A 67 7.40 0.60 -2.89
N PRO A 68 8.20 0.76 -3.97
CA PRO A 68 9.59 1.20 -3.83
C PRO A 68 9.72 2.60 -3.19
N ALA A 69 8.81 3.52 -3.55
CA ALA A 69 8.80 4.88 -3.00
C ALA A 69 8.35 4.89 -1.53
N LEU A 70 7.39 4.04 -1.17
CA LEU A 70 6.95 3.85 0.21
C LEU A 70 8.05 3.23 1.08
N GLN A 71 8.78 2.23 0.57
CA GLN A 71 9.93 1.63 1.27
C GLN A 71 11.02 2.66 1.54
N ASN A 72 11.33 3.49 0.53
CA ASN A 72 12.28 4.58 0.69
C ASN A 72 11.83 5.57 1.78
N ALA A 73 10.56 5.96 1.78
CA ALA A 73 10.00 6.86 2.78
C ALA A 73 10.07 6.25 4.20
N ILE A 74 9.81 4.95 4.36
CA ILE A 74 9.93 4.25 5.66
C ILE A 74 11.37 4.32 6.20
N GLU A 75 12.36 4.12 5.34
CA GLU A 75 13.75 4.01 5.77
C GLU A 75 14.46 5.36 5.93
N ARG A 76 14.05 6.38 5.17
CA ARG A 76 14.86 7.58 4.95
C ARG A 76 14.15 8.90 5.20
N ASP A 77 12.81 8.95 5.31
CA ASP A 77 12.14 10.23 5.49
C ASP A 77 12.43 10.82 6.89
N PRO A 78 12.89 12.09 6.97
CA PRO A 78 13.15 12.73 8.24
C PRO A 78 11.87 12.96 9.06
N ASP A 79 10.71 13.11 8.41
CA ASP A 79 9.44 13.38 9.08
C ASP A 79 8.78 12.09 9.56
N MET A 80 8.48 12.02 10.86
CA MET A 80 7.85 10.86 11.46
C MET A 80 6.46 10.57 10.87
N ASN A 81 5.66 11.59 10.56
CA ASN A 81 4.31 11.37 10.03
C ASN A 81 4.36 10.80 8.63
N VAL A 82 5.37 11.18 7.82
CA VAL A 82 5.61 10.56 6.52
C VAL A 82 6.02 9.09 6.70
N ARG A 83 6.97 8.76 7.58
CA ARG A 83 7.35 7.37 7.86
C ARG A 83 6.17 6.52 8.31
N MET A 84 5.42 6.99 9.31
CA MET A 84 4.21 6.30 9.79
C MET A 84 3.14 6.16 8.70
N GLY A 85 2.93 7.19 7.90
CA GLY A 85 2.01 7.17 6.77
C GLY A 85 2.40 6.11 5.74
N ALA A 86 3.70 6.00 5.43
CA ALA A 86 4.24 5.01 4.52
C ALA A 86 4.09 3.59 5.06
N VAL A 87 4.42 3.34 6.34
CA VAL A 87 4.19 2.03 6.98
C VAL A 87 2.72 1.62 6.93
N ARG A 88 1.79 2.54 7.22
CA ARG A 88 0.34 2.28 7.12
C ARG A 88 -0.11 1.99 5.69
N ALA A 89 0.42 2.74 4.72
CA ALA A 89 0.12 2.52 3.32
C ALA A 89 0.56 1.11 2.89
N VAL A 90 1.78 0.71 3.25
CA VAL A 90 2.30 -0.64 3.01
C VAL A 90 1.43 -1.70 3.67
N GLY A 91 1.04 -1.54 4.93
CA GLY A 91 0.14 -2.47 5.62
C GLY A 91 -1.23 -2.62 4.92
N ASN A 92 -1.77 -1.55 4.35
CA ASN A 92 -3.02 -1.56 3.60
C ASN A 92 -2.95 -2.30 2.25
N LEU A 93 -1.74 -2.56 1.73
CA LEU A 93 -1.53 -3.43 0.58
C LEU A 93 -1.69 -4.92 0.94
N LYS A 94 -1.64 -5.26 2.24
CA LYS A 94 -1.76 -6.64 2.76
C LYS A 94 -0.73 -7.56 2.08
N ALA A 95 -1.12 -8.76 1.64
CA ALA A 95 -0.24 -9.73 0.99
C ALA A 95 0.53 -9.17 -0.23
N ALA A 96 0.01 -8.13 -0.91
CA ALA A 96 0.71 -7.49 -2.02
C ALA A 96 2.00 -6.73 -1.60
N ALA A 97 2.20 -6.50 -0.30
CA ALA A 97 3.38 -5.82 0.27
C ALA A 97 4.47 -6.77 0.79
N ARG A 98 4.48 -8.06 0.41
CA ARG A 98 5.53 -9.01 0.81
C ARG A 98 6.96 -8.47 0.62
N GLU A 99 7.20 -7.75 -0.48
CA GLU A 99 8.52 -7.19 -0.80
C GLU A 99 8.97 -6.10 0.19
N ALA A 100 8.06 -5.49 0.95
CA ALA A 100 8.35 -4.48 1.95
C ALA A 100 8.62 -5.04 3.36
N VAL A 101 8.55 -6.36 3.55
CA VAL A 101 8.84 -7.00 4.84
C VAL A 101 10.22 -6.58 5.41
N PRO A 102 11.32 -6.51 4.64
CA PRO A 102 12.60 -6.03 5.15
C PRO A 102 12.56 -4.59 5.68
N SER A 103 11.90 -3.67 4.96
CA SER A 103 11.74 -2.27 5.36
C SER A 103 10.87 -2.12 6.62
N LEU A 104 9.85 -2.98 6.77
CA LEU A 104 9.05 -3.03 8.00
C LEU A 104 9.84 -3.61 9.19
N VAL A 105 10.67 -4.64 8.97
CA VAL A 105 11.59 -5.16 9.99
C VAL A 105 12.61 -4.10 10.42
N PHE A 106 13.08 -3.26 9.50
CA PHE A 106 13.89 -2.08 9.84
C PHE A 106 13.11 -1.12 10.76
N ALA A 107 11.86 -0.80 10.41
CA ALA A 107 11.01 0.09 11.21
C ALA A 107 10.66 -0.45 12.62
N LEU A 108 10.70 -1.78 12.84
CA LEU A 108 10.57 -2.38 14.18
C LEU A 108 11.69 -1.96 15.15
N ARG A 109 12.78 -1.36 14.65
CA ARG A 109 13.93 -0.91 15.46
C ARG A 109 14.00 0.61 15.62
N ASP A 110 12.97 1.34 15.17
CA ASP A 110 12.94 2.80 15.30
C ASP A 110 12.86 3.21 16.78
N ASN A 111 13.49 4.33 17.12
CA ASN A 111 13.52 4.86 18.48
C ASN A 111 12.12 5.19 19.01
N GLN A 112 11.18 5.51 18.12
CA GLN A 112 9.85 5.95 18.47
C GLN A 112 8.88 4.77 18.52
N ALA A 113 8.30 4.54 19.71
CA ALA A 113 7.40 3.41 19.95
C ALA A 113 6.21 3.37 18.98
N CYS A 114 5.65 4.52 18.62
CA CYS A 114 4.55 4.61 17.64
C CYS A 114 4.92 4.00 16.28
N LEU A 115 6.15 4.18 15.79
CA LEU A 115 6.55 3.61 14.51
C LEU A 115 6.76 2.09 14.61
N ARG A 116 7.38 1.62 15.70
CA ARG A 116 7.54 0.18 15.97
C ARG A 116 6.19 -0.53 16.05
N GLN A 117 5.24 0.06 16.77
CA GLN A 117 3.87 -0.44 16.91
C GLN A 117 3.21 -0.59 15.53
N VAL A 118 3.21 0.49 14.75
CA VAL A 118 2.56 0.51 13.43
C VAL A 118 3.23 -0.44 12.45
N ALA A 119 4.56 -0.64 12.54
CA ALA A 119 5.29 -1.60 11.74
C ALA A 119 4.93 -3.05 12.10
N ALA A 120 4.78 -3.37 13.40
CA ALA A 120 4.30 -4.68 13.83
C ALA A 120 2.88 -4.95 13.30
N MET A 121 1.98 -3.98 13.42
CA MET A 121 0.62 -4.09 12.86
C MET A 121 0.64 -4.31 11.34
N ALA A 122 1.48 -3.58 10.60
CA ALA A 122 1.60 -3.73 9.15
C ALA A 122 2.10 -5.13 8.75
N LEU A 123 3.07 -5.69 9.46
CA LEU A 123 3.53 -7.07 9.26
C LEU A 123 2.39 -8.08 9.49
N GLY A 124 1.57 -7.87 10.53
CA GLY A 124 0.38 -8.69 10.78
C GLY A 124 -0.67 -8.58 9.66
N LEU A 125 -0.83 -7.41 9.03
CA LEU A 125 -1.74 -7.21 7.90
C LEU A 125 -1.25 -7.88 6.59
N ILE A 126 0.06 -7.98 6.41
CA ILE A 126 0.67 -8.76 5.32
C ILE A 126 0.39 -10.26 5.53
N GLY A 127 0.37 -10.72 6.79
CA GLY A 127 -0.01 -12.08 7.16
C GLY A 127 1.10 -13.09 6.87
N PRO A 128 0.80 -14.32 6.43
CA PRO A 128 1.79 -15.40 6.27
C PRO A 128 2.99 -15.05 5.38
N ASP A 129 2.84 -14.14 4.42
CA ASP A 129 3.94 -13.65 3.58
C ASP A 129 5.00 -12.86 4.37
N ALA A 130 4.68 -12.39 5.58
CA ALA A 130 5.60 -11.71 6.50
C ALA A 130 6.27 -12.65 7.53
N ARG A 131 6.17 -13.98 7.36
CA ARG A 131 6.84 -14.96 8.26
C ARG A 131 8.33 -14.73 8.47
N GLY A 132 9.03 -14.15 7.49
CA GLY A 132 10.43 -13.75 7.63
C GLY A 132 10.70 -12.75 8.76
N ALA A 133 9.68 -12.02 9.24
CA ALA A 133 9.79 -11.07 10.35
C ALA A 133 9.63 -11.71 11.75
N SER A 134 9.37 -13.02 11.84
CA SER A 134 9.03 -13.70 13.10
C SER A 134 10.04 -13.44 14.22
N ALA A 135 11.33 -13.57 13.93
CA ALA A 135 12.39 -13.34 14.93
C ALA A 135 12.42 -11.88 15.41
N ALA A 136 12.22 -10.91 14.50
CA ALA A 136 12.20 -9.49 14.85
C ALA A 136 10.97 -9.14 15.70
N LEU A 137 9.79 -9.71 15.40
CA LEU A 137 8.59 -9.54 16.20
C LEU A 137 8.72 -10.19 17.59
N MET A 138 9.35 -11.37 17.69
CA MET A 138 9.60 -12.01 19.00
C MET A 138 10.50 -11.16 19.90
N ALA A 139 11.49 -10.45 19.33
CA ALA A 139 12.34 -9.54 20.10
C ALA A 139 11.54 -8.40 20.76
N LEU A 140 10.44 -7.96 20.16
CA LEU A 140 9.58 -6.92 20.70
C LEU A 140 8.77 -7.34 21.94
N ARG A 141 8.80 -8.62 22.35
CA ARG A 141 8.21 -9.03 23.65
C ARG A 141 8.89 -8.35 24.84
N GLN A 142 10.12 -7.88 24.65
CA GLN A 142 10.88 -7.11 25.65
C GLN A 142 10.82 -5.60 25.41
N ASP A 143 9.98 -5.13 24.48
CA ASP A 143 9.82 -3.70 24.22
C ASP A 143 9.28 -2.99 25.47
N SER A 144 9.80 -1.80 25.75
CA SER A 144 9.36 -0.97 26.87
C SER A 144 7.88 -0.58 26.76
N ASP A 145 7.40 -0.37 25.53
CA ASP A 145 6.04 0.09 25.28
C ASP A 145 5.04 -1.10 25.22
N PRO A 146 4.01 -1.12 26.08
CA PRO A 146 3.02 -2.20 26.10
C PRO A 146 2.23 -2.36 24.80
N LEU A 147 1.95 -1.28 24.08
CA LEU A 147 1.23 -1.33 22.81
C LEU A 147 2.09 -1.97 21.71
N VAL A 148 3.40 -1.73 21.75
CA VAL A 148 4.35 -2.41 20.84
C VAL A 148 4.36 -3.91 21.12
N ARG A 149 4.46 -4.32 22.39
CA ARG A 149 4.41 -5.74 22.78
C ARG A 149 3.13 -6.42 22.29
N HIS A 150 1.98 -5.82 22.57
CA HIS A 150 0.67 -6.34 22.15
C HIS A 150 0.56 -6.45 20.62
N SER A 151 0.98 -5.41 19.89
CA SER A 151 0.94 -5.42 18.43
C SER A 151 1.86 -6.49 17.83
N ALA A 152 3.01 -6.75 18.46
CA ALA A 152 3.92 -7.80 18.04
C ALA A 152 3.32 -9.20 18.25
N GLU A 153 2.62 -9.43 19.37
CA GLU A 153 1.92 -10.69 19.64
C GLU A 153 0.80 -10.96 18.63
N ASP A 154 -0.06 -9.97 18.36
CA ASP A 154 -1.11 -10.08 17.32
C ASP A 154 -0.50 -10.33 15.93
N ALA A 155 0.60 -9.64 15.60
CA ALA A 155 1.31 -9.87 14.35
C ALA A 155 1.87 -11.30 14.25
N ILE A 156 2.47 -11.83 15.32
CA ILE A 156 3.00 -13.21 15.37
C ILE A 156 1.88 -14.23 15.10
N ALA A 157 0.70 -14.06 15.70
CA ALA A 157 -0.44 -14.94 15.45
C ALA A 157 -0.85 -14.92 13.96
N ARG A 158 -1.01 -13.71 13.39
CA ARG A 158 -1.43 -13.53 12.00
C ARG A 158 -0.44 -14.05 10.97
N ILE A 159 0.87 -13.92 11.21
CA ILE A 159 1.88 -14.49 10.30
C ILE A 159 2.05 -16.00 10.49
N GLY A 160 1.74 -16.53 11.67
CA GLY A 160 1.71 -17.98 11.94
C GLY A 160 0.62 -18.69 11.13
N GLY A 161 -0.51 -18.02 10.90
CA GLY A 161 -1.68 -18.59 10.22
C GLY A 161 -2.57 -19.38 11.18
N HIS A 162 -2.71 -18.89 12.41
CA HIS A 162 -3.56 -19.44 13.46
C HIS A 162 -4.65 -18.45 13.84
#